data_AF-A0A370N819-F1
#
_entry.id   AF-A0A370N819-F1
#
_cell.length_a   1.000
_cell.length_b   1.000
_cell.length_c   1.000
_cell.angle_alpha   90.00
_cell.angle_beta   90.00
_cell.angle_gamma   90.00
#
_symmetry.space_group_name_H-M   'P 1'
#
loop_
_entity.id
_entity.type
_entity.pdbx_description
1 polymer ?
#
loop_
_entity_poly.entity_id
_entity_poly.type
_entity_poly.pdbx_seq_one_letter_code
_entity_poly.pdbx_strand_id
1 'polypeptide(L)'
;MTTQLLSRFAHAGRASGALRVVRIAAQSGALAGLWLVADFVVRQLHLPVPGGVVGLVALLALLFCGGIAPRWIKAGADWLLSDMLLFFIPAAVAAVQYGGLFREDGWRLALVVVAGTLMVMVAVAFAVDQAARLERRLALRRVMVARHAARV
;
A
#
# COMPACT_ATOMS: atom_id res chain seq x y z
N MET A 1 -10.23 50.47 -7.03
CA MET A 1 -10.01 49.42 -8.06
C MET A 1 -9.24 48.20 -7.54
N THR A 2 -8.56 48.27 -6.38
CA THR A 2 -7.73 47.19 -5.80
C THR A 2 -8.47 46.18 -4.93
N THR A 3 -9.66 46.50 -4.42
CA THR A 3 -10.43 45.65 -3.49
C THR A 3 -11.21 44.51 -4.14
N GLN A 4 -11.47 44.56 -5.46
CA GLN A 4 -12.23 43.51 -6.16
C GLN A 4 -11.39 42.31 -6.61
N LEU A 5 -10.07 42.45 -6.69
CA LEU A 5 -9.18 41.34 -7.04
C LEU A 5 -9.00 40.38 -5.86
N LEU A 6 -8.84 40.90 -4.64
CA LEU A 6 -8.63 40.08 -3.44
C LEU A 6 -9.83 39.18 -3.07
N SER A 7 -11.07 39.64 -3.29
CA SER A 7 -12.26 38.84 -3.00
C SER A 7 -12.49 37.70 -4.01
N ARG A 8 -12.11 37.88 -5.28
CA ARG A 8 -12.19 36.82 -6.30
C ARG A 8 -11.19 35.68 -6.07
N PHE A 9 -9.98 35.98 -5.59
CA PHE A 9 -9.01 34.94 -5.22
C PHE A 9 -9.45 34.15 -3.96
N ALA A 10 -10.08 34.82 -3.00
CA ALA A 10 -10.59 34.17 -1.78
C ALA A 10 -11.72 33.15 -2.06
N HIS A 11 -12.62 33.45 -3.00
CA HIS A 11 -13.70 32.53 -3.39
C HIS A 11 -13.25 31.42 -4.34
N ALA A 12 -12.33 31.71 -5.27
CA ALA A 12 -11.74 30.69 -6.14
C ALA A 12 -10.90 29.65 -5.36
N GLY A 13 -10.19 30.08 -4.31
CA GLY A 13 -9.44 29.19 -3.42
C GLY A 13 -10.33 28.22 -2.63
N ARG A 14 -11.44 28.70 -2.06
CA ARG A 14 -12.37 27.88 -1.25
C ARG A 14 -13.11 26.81 -2.05
N ALA A 15 -13.55 27.12 -3.27
CA ALA A 15 -14.24 26.14 -4.13
C ALA A 15 -13.33 24.96 -4.52
N SER A 16 -12.05 25.25 -4.78
CA SER A 16 -11.06 24.22 -5.11
C SER A 16 -10.67 23.34 -3.92
N GLY A 17 -10.72 23.88 -2.69
CA GLY A 17 -10.48 23.14 -1.45
C GLY A 17 -11.61 22.15 -1.14
N ALA A 18 -12.87 22.60 -1.23
CA ALA A 18 -14.04 21.75 -0.98
C ALA A 18 -14.13 20.57 -1.95
N LEU A 19 -13.91 20.81 -3.25
CA LEU A 19 -13.88 19.75 -4.26
C LEU A 19 -12.77 18.72 -4.00
N ARG A 20 -11.63 19.16 -3.45
CA ARG A 20 -10.52 18.27 -3.09
C ARG A 20 -10.86 17.38 -1.90
N VAL A 21 -11.51 17.93 -0.88
CA VAL A 21 -12.00 17.17 0.29
C VAL A 21 -13.05 16.15 -0.12
N VAL A 22 -14.02 16.54 -0.95
CA VAL A 22 -15.04 15.62 -1.48
C VAL A 22 -14.39 14.49 -2.27
N ARG A 23 -13.38 14.80 -3.09
CA ARG A 23 -12.64 13.77 -3.84
C ARG A 23 -11.89 12.81 -2.91
N ILE A 24 -11.21 13.32 -1.88
CA ILE A 24 -10.51 12.47 -0.90
C ILE A 24 -11.51 11.58 -0.16
N ALA A 25 -12.62 12.14 0.31
CA ALA A 25 -13.69 11.39 0.98
C ALA A 25 -14.28 10.29 0.08
N ALA A 26 -14.52 10.60 -1.20
CA ALA A 26 -14.99 9.62 -2.18
C ALA A 26 -13.95 8.50 -2.43
N GLN A 27 -12.66 8.84 -2.50
CA GLN A 27 -11.58 7.86 -2.66
C GLN A 27 -11.43 6.95 -1.44
N SER A 28 -11.48 7.52 -0.24
CA SER A 28 -11.48 6.75 1.01
C SER A 28 -12.73 5.86 1.12
N GLY A 29 -13.90 6.37 0.74
CA GLY A 29 -15.14 5.61 0.67
C GLY A 29 -15.07 4.45 -0.32
N ALA A 30 -14.43 4.65 -1.48
CA ALA A 30 -14.22 3.59 -2.46
C ALA A 30 -13.29 2.49 -1.93
N LEU A 31 -12.22 2.84 -1.22
CA LEU A 31 -11.35 1.88 -0.53
C LEU A 31 -12.10 1.10 0.55
N ALA A 32 -12.91 1.77 1.36
CA ALA A 32 -13.75 1.13 2.37
C ALA A 32 -14.80 0.19 1.74
N GLY A 33 -15.41 0.60 0.63
CA GLY A 33 -16.33 -0.24 -0.14
C GLY A 33 -15.66 -1.49 -0.68
N LEU A 34 -14.45 -1.37 -1.24
CA LEU A 34 -13.67 -2.53 -1.69
C LEU A 34 -13.36 -3.48 -0.53
N TRP A 35 -12.98 -2.94 0.63
CA TRP A 35 -12.73 -3.73 1.83
C TRP A 35 -13.98 -4.48 2.29
N LEU A 36 -15.16 -3.84 2.31
CA LEU A 36 -16.43 -4.48 2.68
C LEU A 36 -16.80 -5.62 1.73
N VAL A 37 -16.63 -5.42 0.43
CA VAL A 37 -16.88 -6.47 -0.57
C VAL A 37 -15.90 -7.64 -0.36
N ALA A 38 -14.62 -7.34 -0.14
CA ALA A 38 -13.62 -8.37 0.12
C ALA A 38 -13.92 -9.14 1.41
N ASP A 39 -14.29 -8.45 2.50
CA ASP A 39 -14.67 -9.07 3.77
C ASP A 39 -15.92 -9.96 3.62
N PHE A 40 -16.92 -9.50 2.87
CA PHE A 40 -18.10 -10.30 2.55
C PHE A 40 -17.74 -11.59 1.79
N VAL A 41 -16.87 -11.49 0.77
CA VAL A 41 -16.39 -12.64 0.00
C VAL A 41 -15.60 -13.61 0.88
N VAL A 42 -14.71 -13.10 1.74
CA VAL A 42 -13.96 -13.94 2.69
C VAL A 42 -14.88 -14.70 3.64
N ARG A 43 -15.92 -14.04 4.17
CA ARG A 43 -16.90 -14.68 5.06
C ARG A 43 -17.70 -15.77 4.35
N GLN A 44 -18.11 -15.52 3.10
CA GLN A 44 -18.85 -16.53 2.31
C GLN A 44 -17.96 -17.73 1.96
N LEU A 45 -16.70 -17.48 1.60
CA LEU A 45 -15.74 -18.53 1.21
C LEU A 45 -15.00 -19.14 2.41
N HIS A 46 -15.29 -18.72 3.64
CA HIS A 46 -14.65 -19.18 4.88
C HIS A 46 -13.12 -19.15 4.84
N LEU A 47 -12.55 -18.13 4.19
CA LEU A 47 -11.11 -18.02 4.01
C LEU A 47 -10.42 -17.64 5.34
N PRO A 48 -9.30 -18.30 5.73
CA PRO A 48 -8.56 -18.00 6.97
C PRO A 48 -7.68 -16.75 6.86
N VAL A 49 -8.08 -15.76 6.04
CA VAL A 49 -7.34 -14.52 5.80
C VAL A 49 -8.23 -13.31 6.05
N PRO A 50 -7.69 -12.22 6.63
CA PRO A 50 -8.47 -11.00 6.81
C PRO A 50 -8.96 -10.42 5.48
N GLY A 51 -10.16 -9.84 5.46
CA GLY A 51 -10.73 -9.18 4.28
C GLY A 51 -9.82 -8.09 3.69
N GLY A 52 -8.98 -7.45 4.52
CA GLY A 52 -7.98 -6.48 4.06
C GLY A 52 -6.93 -7.04 3.11
N VAL A 53 -6.46 -8.27 3.34
CA VAL A 53 -5.47 -8.93 2.48
C VAL A 53 -6.10 -9.22 1.11
N VAL A 54 -7.34 -9.71 1.11
CA VAL A 54 -8.08 -9.98 -0.13
C VAL A 54 -8.40 -8.70 -0.88
N GLY A 55 -8.80 -7.63 -0.18
CA GLY A 55 -9.00 -6.30 -0.77
C GLY A 55 -7.74 -5.73 -1.41
N LEU A 56 -6.57 -5.93 -0.78
CA LEU A 56 -5.27 -5.54 -1.35
C LEU A 56 -4.97 -6.29 -2.65
N VAL A 57 -5.15 -7.62 -2.66
CA VAL A 57 -4.93 -8.45 -3.85
C VAL A 57 -5.90 -8.07 -4.97
N ALA A 58 -7.18 -7.81 -4.66
CA ALA A 58 -8.17 -7.35 -5.62
C ALA A 58 -7.81 -5.99 -6.20
N LEU A 59 -7.41 -5.02 -5.36
CA LEU A 59 -6.97 -3.70 -5.81
C LEU A 59 -5.74 -3.81 -6.72
N LEU A 60 -4.79 -4.66 -6.34
CA LEU A 60 -3.58 -4.92 -7.12
C LEU A 60 -3.91 -5.55 -8.48
N ALA A 61 -4.80 -6.54 -8.52
CA ALA A 61 -5.27 -7.16 -9.77
C ALA A 61 -5.96 -6.11 -10.66
N LEU A 62 -6.80 -5.25 -10.09
CA LEU A 62 -7.49 -4.20 -10.82
C LEU A 62 -6.54 -3.13 -11.37
N LEU A 63 -5.44 -2.86 -10.65
CA LEU A 63 -4.35 -1.98 -11.09
C LEU A 63 -3.55 -2.60 -12.23
N PHE A 64 -3.23 -3.89 -12.15
CA PHE A 64 -2.53 -4.64 -13.21
C PHE A 64 -3.36 -4.77 -14.49
N CYS A 65 -4.67 -5.00 -14.37
CA CYS A 65 -5.58 -5.04 -15.51
C CYS A 65 -5.81 -3.66 -16.15
N GLY A 66 -5.22 -2.58 -15.60
CA GLY A 66 -5.37 -1.21 -16.10
C GLY A 66 -6.75 -0.60 -15.85
N GLY A 67 -7.60 -1.25 -15.05
CA GLY A 67 -8.96 -0.80 -14.77
C GLY A 67 -9.03 0.47 -13.93
N ILE A 68 -7.98 0.76 -13.14
CA ILE A 68 -7.89 1.98 -12.33
C ILE A 68 -6.47 2.54 -12.38
N ALA A 69 -6.31 3.83 -12.69
CA ALA A 69 -4.99 4.47 -12.59
C ALA A 69 -4.65 4.81 -11.13
N PRO A 70 -3.39 4.61 -10.67
CA PRO A 70 -3.02 4.77 -9.26
C PRO A 70 -3.33 6.16 -8.69
N ARG A 71 -3.31 7.18 -9.55
CA ARG A 71 -3.68 8.57 -9.24
C ARG A 71 -5.11 8.75 -8.70
N TRP A 72 -6.02 7.80 -8.98
CA TRP A 72 -7.41 7.85 -8.55
C TRP A 72 -7.63 7.43 -7.10
N ILE A 73 -6.71 6.68 -6.49
CA ILE A 73 -6.84 6.24 -5.08
C ILE A 73 -5.81 6.93 -4.19
N LYS A 74 -4.71 7.42 -4.77
CA LYS A 74 -3.57 7.93 -4.01
C LYS A 74 -3.93 8.97 -2.94
N ALA A 75 -4.79 9.95 -3.24
CA ALA A 75 -5.08 11.02 -2.27
C ALA A 75 -5.97 10.53 -1.10
N GLY A 76 -6.92 9.63 -1.34
CA GLY A 76 -7.69 8.95 -0.29
C GLY A 76 -6.84 8.01 0.56
N ALA A 77 -5.96 7.25 -0.09
CA ALA A 77 -5.01 6.37 0.60
C ALA A 77 -4.02 7.16 1.48
N ASP A 78 -3.40 8.22 0.96
CA ASP A 78 -2.45 9.06 1.72
C ASP A 78 -3.13 9.71 2.94
N TRP A 79 -4.41 10.10 2.81
CA TRP A 79 -5.19 10.61 3.93
C TRP A 79 -5.43 9.54 5.00
N LEU A 80 -5.92 8.35 4.62
CA LEU A 80 -6.14 7.24 5.55
C LEU A 80 -4.84 6.77 6.22
N LEU A 81 -3.72 6.82 5.47
CA LEU A 81 -2.39 6.51 5.99
C LEU A 81 -1.89 7.54 7.00
N SER A 82 -2.26 8.82 6.84
CA SER A 82 -1.89 9.88 7.78
C SER A 82 -2.52 9.64 9.17
N ASP A 83 -3.72 9.04 9.20
CA ASP A 83 -4.42 8.67 10.43
C ASP A 83 -4.12 7.24 10.91
N MET A 84 -3.25 6.47 10.24
CA MET A 84 -2.86 5.12 10.68
C MET A 84 -2.36 5.10 12.12
N LEU A 85 -1.67 6.15 12.56
CA LEU A 85 -1.17 6.27 13.93
C LEU A 85 -2.30 6.20 14.97
N LEU A 86 -3.45 6.82 14.68
CA LEU A 86 -4.64 6.80 15.52
C LEU A 86 -5.16 5.37 15.69
N PHE A 87 -5.11 4.55 14.65
CA PHE A 87 -5.53 3.14 14.70
C PHE A 87 -4.50 2.22 15.37
N PHE A 88 -3.21 2.58 15.35
CA PHE A 88 -2.17 1.83 16.03
C PHE A 88 -2.16 2.03 17.55
N ILE A 89 -2.59 3.19 18.04
CA ILE A 89 -2.62 3.47 19.49
C ILE A 89 -3.49 2.44 20.25
N PRO A 90 -4.76 2.19 19.89
CA PRO A 90 -5.58 1.16 20.55
C PRO A 90 -4.98 -0.24 20.47
N ALA A 91 -4.41 -0.62 19.33
CA ALA A 91 -3.78 -1.92 19.13
C ALA A 91 -2.54 -2.11 20.03
N ALA A 92 -1.71 -1.07 20.14
CA ALA A 92 -0.53 -1.08 21.01
C ALA A 92 -0.92 -1.16 22.49
N VAL A 93 -1.94 -0.39 22.91
CA VAL A 93 -2.46 -0.43 24.29
C VAL A 93 -3.04 -1.79 24.64
N ALA A 94 -3.78 -2.42 23.70
CA ALA A 94 -4.27 -3.78 23.88
C ALA A 94 -3.13 -4.79 24.02
N ALA A 95 -2.05 -4.65 23.25
CA ALA A 95 -0.88 -5.53 23.35
C ALA A 95 -0.17 -5.43 24.70
N VAL A 96 -0.03 -4.22 25.26
CA VAL A 96 0.62 -4.00 26.57
C VAL A 96 -0.19 -4.57 27.74
N GLN A 97 -1.51 -4.69 27.62
CA GLN A 97 -2.34 -5.34 28.65
C GLN A 97 -2.01 -6.83 28.85
N TYR A 98 -1.41 -7.49 27.85
CA TYR A 98 -0.85 -8.83 27.97
C TYR A 98 0.56 -8.86 28.58
N GLY A 99 0.96 -7.81 29.30
CA GLY A 99 2.32 -7.60 29.82
C GLY A 99 2.87 -8.71 30.72
N GLY A 100 2.01 -9.54 31.32
CA GLY A 100 2.43 -10.74 32.03
C GLY A 100 3.22 -11.72 31.15
N LEU A 101 2.77 -11.91 29.89
CA LEU A 101 3.43 -12.77 28.90
C LEU A 101 4.78 -12.19 28.44
N PHE A 102 4.90 -10.86 28.40
CA PHE A 102 6.15 -10.18 28.04
C PHE A 102 7.22 -10.26 29.14
N ARG A 103 6.85 -10.36 30.41
CA ARG A 103 7.85 -10.50 31.50
C ARG A 103 8.49 -11.88 31.55
N GLU A 104 7.74 -12.93 31.21
CA GLU A 104 8.22 -14.31 31.26
C GLU A 104 8.82 -14.78 29.91
N ASP A 105 8.15 -14.47 28.79
CA ASP A 105 8.52 -14.93 27.45
C ASP A 105 8.99 -13.82 26.49
N GLY A 106 9.06 -12.57 26.93
CA GLY A 106 9.39 -11.42 26.07
C GLY A 106 10.73 -11.54 25.36
N TRP A 107 11.72 -12.21 25.98
CA TRP A 107 13.03 -12.44 25.36
C TRP A 107 12.96 -13.44 24.19
N ARG A 108 12.11 -14.47 24.26
CA ARG A 108 11.86 -15.41 23.14
C ARG A 108 11.15 -14.72 22.00
N LEU A 109 10.15 -13.89 22.31
CA LEU A 109 9.45 -13.06 21.31
C LEU A 109 10.42 -12.11 20.60
N ALA A 110 11.27 -11.40 21.35
CA ALA A 110 12.27 -10.50 20.78
C ALA A 110 13.24 -11.24 19.86
N LEU A 111 13.74 -12.40 20.28
CA LEU A 111 14.64 -13.23 19.48
C LEU A 111 13.96 -13.70 18.18
N VAL A 112 12.72 -14.20 18.26
CA VAL A 112 11.95 -14.65 17.09
C VAL A 112 11.68 -13.50 16.12
N VAL A 113 11.33 -12.31 16.62
CA VAL A 113 11.10 -11.13 15.76
C VAL A 113 12.39 -10.71 15.06
N VAL A 114 13.51 -10.61 15.79
CA VAL A 114 14.80 -10.23 15.19
C VAL A 114 15.27 -11.28 14.19
N ALA A 115 15.29 -12.56 14.58
CA ALA A 115 15.71 -13.64 13.72
C ALA A 115 14.80 -13.78 12.49
N GLY A 116 13.49 -13.69 12.68
CA GLY A 116 12.51 -13.74 11.59
C GLY A 116 12.67 -12.56 10.62
N THR A 117 12.87 -11.35 11.14
CA THR A 117 13.08 -10.15 10.30
C THR A 117 14.39 -10.26 9.51
N LEU A 118 15.48 -10.70 10.16
CA LEU A 118 16.76 -10.95 9.49
C LEU A 118 16.63 -12.02 8.39
N MET A 119 15.95 -13.12 8.69
CA MET A 119 15.72 -14.20 7.74
C MET A 119 14.93 -13.71 6.52
N VAL A 120 13.86 -12.95 6.74
CA VAL A 120 13.06 -12.34 5.66
C VAL A 120 13.90 -11.36 4.84
N MET A 121 14.70 -10.50 5.48
CA MET A 121 15.59 -9.57 4.77
C MET A 121 16.60 -10.30 3.88
N VAL A 122 17.23 -11.36 4.38
CA VAL A 122 18.18 -12.18 3.61
C VAL A 122 17.48 -12.89 2.45
N ALA A 123 16.31 -13.48 2.69
CA ALA A 123 15.53 -14.15 1.66
C ALA A 123 15.12 -13.20 0.53
N VAL A 124 14.65 -12.00 0.87
CA VAL A 124 14.28 -10.96 -0.11
C VAL A 124 15.52 -10.48 -0.86
N ALA A 125 16.65 -10.23 -0.17
CA ALA A 125 17.89 -9.83 -0.81
C ALA A 125 18.37 -10.87 -1.83
N PHE A 126 18.30 -12.17 -1.48
CA PHE A 126 18.66 -13.25 -2.40
C PHE A 126 17.68 -13.36 -3.58
N ALA A 127 16.38 -13.27 -3.33
CA ALA A 127 15.36 -13.33 -4.39
C ALA A 127 15.53 -12.17 -5.40
N VAL A 128 15.76 -10.96 -4.92
CA VAL A 128 16.00 -9.77 -5.76
C VAL A 128 17.32 -9.88 -6.51
N ASP A 129 18.40 -10.35 -5.88
CA ASP A 129 19.69 -10.54 -6.55
C ASP A 129 19.62 -11.58 -7.68
N GLN A 130 18.87 -12.67 -7.46
CA GLN A 130 18.61 -13.68 -8.49
C GLN A 130 17.77 -13.12 -9.65
N ALA A 131 16.71 -12.36 -9.34
CA ALA A 131 15.89 -11.69 -10.35
C ALA A 131 16.73 -10.70 -11.18
N ALA A 132 17.56 -9.89 -10.53
CA ALA A 132 18.45 -8.94 -11.19
C ALA A 132 19.52 -9.63 -12.05
N ARG A 133 20.07 -10.76 -11.59
CA ARG A 133 20.98 -11.60 -12.41
C ARG A 133 20.29 -12.15 -13.65
N LEU A 134 19.04 -12.60 -13.52
CA LEU A 134 18.27 -13.11 -14.65
C LEU A 134 17.99 -12.02 -15.68
N GLU A 135 17.59 -10.83 -15.24
CA GLU A 135 17.38 -9.68 -16.12
C GLU A 135 18.66 -9.28 -16.86
N ARG A 136 19.81 -9.25 -16.17
CA ARG A 136 21.11 -8.96 -16.82
C ARG A 136 21.44 -9.99 -17.90
N ARG A 137 21.16 -11.29 -17.65
CA ARG A 137 21.37 -12.35 -18.65
C ARG A 137 20.46 -12.20 -19.86
N LEU A 138 19.19 -11.83 -19.64
CA LEU A 138 18.22 -11.62 -20.71
C LEU A 138 18.54 -10.34 -21.52
N ALA A 139 19.01 -9.28 -20.87
CA ALA A 139 19.40 -8.03 -21.53
C ALA A 139 20.61 -8.23 -22.46
N LEU A 140 21.63 -8.99 -22.03
CA LEU A 140 22.80 -9.30 -22.87
C LEU A 140 22.43 -10.13 -24.11
N ARG A 141 21.51 -11.09 -23.97
CA ARG A 141 20.98 -11.87 -25.11
C ARG A 141 20.25 -10.99 -26.10
N ARG A 142 19.43 -10.03 -25.63
CA ARG A 142 18.73 -9.06 -26.51
C ARG A 142 19.70 -8.19 -27.30
N VAL A 143 20.80 -7.72 -26.69
CA VAL A 143 21.81 -6.90 -27.37
C VAL A 143 22.59 -7.71 -28.43
N MET A 144 22.94 -8.97 -28.13
CA MET A 144 23.63 -9.83 -29.11
C MET A 144 22.79 -10.18 -30.33
N VAL A 145 21.48 -10.42 -30.13
CA VAL A 145 20.53 -10.68 -31.22
C VAL A 145 20.32 -9.41 -32.07
N ALA A 146 20.16 -8.25 -31.43
CA ALA A 146 20.03 -6.97 -32.15
C ALA A 146 21.28 -6.61 -32.97
N ARG A 147 22.48 -6.93 -32.46
CA ARG A 147 23.75 -6.74 -33.19
C ARG A 147 23.91 -7.66 -34.40
N HIS A 148 23.40 -8.89 -34.35
CA HIS A 148 23.40 -9.79 -35.52
C HIS A 148 22.40 -9.34 -36.57
N ALA A 149 21.22 -8.87 -36.17
CA ALA A 149 20.20 -8.35 -37.09
C ALA A 149 20.63 -7.06 -37.81
N ALA A 150 21.54 -6.27 -37.22
CA ALA A 150 22.05 -5.03 -37.83
C ALA A 150 23.29 -5.23 -38.72
N ARG A 151 23.83 -6.45 -38.81
CA ARG A 151 25.02 -6.78 -39.63
C ARG A 151 24.70 -7.59 -40.89
N VAL A 152 23.44 -7.95 -41.11
CA VAL A 152 22.91 -8.61 -42.31
C VAL A 152 22.11 -7.58 -43.09
#